data_AF-A0A834F6M2-F1
#
_entry.id   AF-A0A834F6M2-F1
#
_cell.length_a   1.000
_cell.length_b   1.000
_cell.length_c   1.000
_cell.angle_alpha   90.00
_cell.angle_beta   90.00
_cell.angle_gamma   90.00
#
_symmetry.space_group_name_H-M   'P 1'
#
loop_
_entity.id
_entity.type
_entity.pdbx_description
1 polymer ?
#
loop_
_entity_poly.entity_id
_entity_poly.type
_entity_poly.pdbx_seq_one_letter_code
_entity_poly.pdbx_strand_id
1 'polypeptide(L)'
;MQSDRDRCDISVPTHFHTTSHRLGVTHIPLLCSCPPAAGQHDDARMNLAIALTAARYGAAIAYYTEVVHLLKRAGPQTGKQRVCAAHCGDLITGQKFDVRAKCVINATGPFTDELRKIDDQKSPNICQPGAGVLTVLPGYHR
;
A
#
# COMPACT_ATOMS: atom_id res chain seq x y z
N MET A 1 -15.23 7.78 40.63
CA MET A 1 -15.93 7.14 39.49
C MET A 1 -14.87 6.67 38.52
N GLN A 2 -14.24 5.58 38.95
CA GLN A 2 -13.05 4.97 38.37
C GLN A 2 -13.48 4.08 37.20
N SER A 3 -12.72 4.18 36.12
CA SER A 3 -12.73 3.32 34.94
C SER A 3 -12.51 1.85 35.30
N ASP A 4 -13.49 1.01 34.99
CA ASP A 4 -13.31 -0.44 34.85
C ASP A 4 -14.46 -1.02 34.00
N ARG A 5 -14.14 -1.99 33.12
CA ARG A 5 -14.86 -2.53 31.93
C ARG A 5 -14.29 -1.95 30.63
N ASP A 6 -13.48 -2.63 29.81
CA ASP A 6 -13.40 -4.06 29.51
C ASP A 6 -11.94 -4.49 29.27
N ARG A 7 -11.44 -5.35 30.16
CA ARG A 7 -10.16 -6.04 30.02
C ARG A 7 -10.47 -7.40 29.37
N CYS A 8 -10.15 -7.56 28.09
CA CYS A 8 -10.16 -8.89 27.48
C CYS A 8 -8.89 -9.64 27.91
N ASP A 9 -8.99 -10.33 29.05
CA ASP A 9 -8.02 -11.33 29.47
C ASP A 9 -8.10 -12.53 28.51
N ILE A 10 -7.20 -12.57 27.54
CA ILE A 10 -6.93 -13.79 26.76
C ILE A 10 -5.97 -14.63 27.61
N SER A 11 -6.54 -15.52 28.42
CA SER A 11 -5.80 -16.54 29.14
C SER A 11 -5.25 -17.56 28.14
N VAL A 12 -3.94 -17.54 27.95
CA VAL A 12 -3.22 -18.61 27.22
C VAL A 12 -2.99 -19.74 28.23
N PRO A 13 -3.45 -20.99 27.98
CA PRO A 13 -3.18 -22.08 28.91
C PRO A 13 -1.72 -22.51 28.79
N THR A 14 -0.91 -22.10 29.77
CA THR A 14 0.47 -22.52 30.00
C THR A 14 0.49 -23.92 30.63
N HIS A 15 0.22 -24.97 29.86
CA HIS A 15 0.53 -26.34 30.30
C HIS A 15 1.05 -27.20 29.15
N PHE A 16 2.36 -27.10 28.93
CA PHE A 16 3.13 -28.08 28.16
C PHE A 16 3.59 -29.17 29.15
N HIS A 17 2.90 -30.31 29.15
CA HIS A 17 3.33 -31.49 29.90
C HIS A 17 4.17 -32.38 28.97
N THR A 18 5.47 -32.42 29.17
CA THR A 18 6.38 -33.33 28.43
C THR A 18 6.29 -34.72 29.03
N THR A 19 5.41 -35.57 28.51
CA THR A 19 5.53 -37.02 28.68
C THR A 19 6.39 -37.58 27.57
N SER A 20 7.66 -37.84 27.92
CA SER A 20 8.57 -38.64 27.11
C SER A 20 8.03 -40.07 27.05
N HIS A 21 7.45 -40.46 25.92
CA HIS A 21 7.26 -41.86 25.57
C HIS A 21 7.79 -42.08 24.15
N ARG A 22 8.87 -42.87 24.06
CA ARG A 22 9.32 -43.50 22.82
C ARG A 22 8.16 -44.27 22.21
N LEU A 23 7.72 -43.89 21.01
CA LEU A 23 7.05 -44.79 20.08
C LEU A 23 7.50 -44.46 18.65
N GLY A 24 7.71 -45.53 17.90
CA GLY A 24 8.48 -45.58 16.67
C GLY A 24 7.96 -44.73 15.51
N VAL A 25 8.81 -44.63 14.51
CA VAL A 25 8.55 -44.00 13.22
C VAL A 25 7.47 -44.79 12.49
N THR A 26 6.20 -44.47 12.77
CA THR A 26 5.07 -44.88 11.93
C THR A 26 4.81 -43.80 10.91
N HIS A 27 4.70 -44.21 9.64
CA HIS A 27 4.21 -43.42 8.52
C HIS A 27 3.08 -42.49 8.96
N ILE A 28 3.31 -41.17 8.98
CA ILE A 28 2.26 -40.17 9.14
C ILE A 28 1.60 -40.03 7.76
N PRO A 29 0.35 -40.50 7.56
CA PRO A 29 -0.35 -40.21 6.32
C PRO A 29 -0.62 -38.70 6.26
N LEU A 30 -0.44 -38.10 5.08
CA LEU A 30 -0.76 -36.71 4.72
C LEU A 30 -2.29 -36.46 4.78
N LEU A 31 -2.95 -36.74 5.90
CA LEU A 31 -4.37 -36.50 6.10
C LEU A 31 -4.55 -35.48 7.22
N CYS A 32 -4.44 -34.20 6.84
CA CYS A 32 -5.36 -33.13 7.23
C CYS A 32 -4.76 -31.79 6.77
N SER A 33 -5.10 -31.35 5.56
CA SER A 33 -5.02 -29.93 5.24
C SER A 33 -6.39 -29.33 5.55
N CYS A 34 -6.55 -28.68 6.70
CA CYS A 34 -7.61 -27.72 6.87
C CYS A 34 -7.18 -26.49 6.05
N PRO A 35 -7.79 -26.19 4.88
CA PRO A 35 -7.37 -25.04 4.12
C PRO A 35 -7.66 -23.78 4.96
N PRO A 36 -6.65 -22.91 5.22
CA PRO A 36 -6.94 -21.63 5.84
C PRO A 36 -7.95 -20.89 4.95
N ALA A 37 -8.99 -20.32 5.56
CA ALA A 37 -9.94 -19.50 4.83
C ALA A 37 -9.23 -18.23 4.34
N ALA A 38 -8.69 -18.27 3.13
CA ALA A 38 -8.10 -17.12 2.46
C ALA A 38 -9.15 -16.47 1.55
N GLY A 39 -9.41 -15.18 1.77
CA GLY A 39 -10.27 -14.39 0.89
C GLY A 39 -9.63 -14.19 -0.48
N GLN A 40 -10.43 -14.25 -1.53
CA GLN A 40 -10.00 -13.82 -2.87
C GLN A 40 -10.16 -12.31 -2.99
N HIS A 41 -9.17 -11.64 -3.60
CA HIS A 41 -9.14 -10.19 -3.73
C HIS A 41 -8.87 -9.79 -5.19
N ASP A 42 -9.68 -8.88 -5.70
CA ASP A 42 -9.51 -8.24 -7.02
C ASP A 42 -9.06 -6.79 -6.76
N ASP A 43 -7.75 -6.58 -6.86
CA ASP A 43 -7.06 -5.33 -6.57
C ASP A 43 -7.45 -4.21 -7.55
N ALA A 44 -7.56 -4.54 -8.84
CA ALA A 44 -7.96 -3.59 -9.87
C ALA A 44 -9.36 -3.03 -9.62
N ARG A 45 -10.34 -3.89 -9.31
CA ARG A 45 -11.71 -3.44 -9.00
C ARG A 45 -11.78 -2.67 -7.70
N MET A 46 -11.02 -3.06 -6.68
CA MET A 46 -10.96 -2.31 -5.43
C MET A 46 -10.46 -0.87 -5.67
N ASN A 47 -9.34 -0.69 -6.40
CA ASN A 47 -8.76 0.62 -6.65
C ASN A 47 -9.73 1.55 -7.40
N LEU A 48 -10.42 1.02 -8.42
CA LEU A 48 -11.44 1.78 -9.14
C LEU A 48 -12.61 2.16 -8.22
N ALA A 49 -13.07 1.24 -7.37
CA ALA A 49 -14.16 1.52 -6.43
C ALA A 49 -13.79 2.65 -5.44
N ILE A 50 -12.55 2.67 -4.94
CA ILE A 50 -12.05 3.74 -4.06
C ILE A 50 -12.06 5.09 -4.79
N ALA A 51 -11.53 5.14 -6.01
CA ALA A 51 -11.53 6.36 -6.81
C ALA A 51 -12.96 6.88 -7.08
N LEU A 52 -13.86 6.02 -7.53
CA LEU A 52 -15.26 6.41 -7.78
C LEU A 52 -15.97 6.89 -6.51
N THR A 53 -15.68 6.26 -5.37
CA THR A 53 -16.22 6.69 -4.07
C THR A 53 -15.70 8.07 -3.69
N ALA A 54 -14.40 8.35 -3.87
CA ALA A 54 -13.82 9.67 -3.63
C ALA A 54 -14.45 10.75 -4.53
N ALA A 55 -14.65 10.44 -5.82
CA ALA A 55 -15.33 11.33 -6.75
C ALA A 55 -16.77 11.63 -6.32
N ARG A 56 -17.49 10.61 -5.82
CA ARG A 56 -18.85 10.79 -5.28
C ARG A 56 -18.89 11.72 -4.06
N TYR A 57 -17.83 11.74 -3.24
CA TYR A 57 -17.68 12.69 -2.14
C TYR A 57 -17.11 14.05 -2.56
N GLY A 58 -16.97 14.32 -3.86
CA GLY A 58 -16.56 15.61 -4.40
C GLY A 58 -15.05 15.78 -4.62
N ALA A 59 -14.27 14.70 -4.57
CA ALA A 59 -12.87 14.76 -4.97
C ALA A 59 -12.73 14.91 -6.50
N ALA A 60 -11.83 15.79 -6.95
CA ALA A 60 -11.43 15.83 -8.35
C ALA A 60 -10.38 14.74 -8.60
N ILE A 61 -10.61 13.92 -9.63
CA ILE A 61 -9.72 12.81 -10.01
C ILE A 61 -9.30 13.01 -11.46
N ALA A 62 -8.00 12.92 -11.71
CA ALA A 62 -7.41 12.98 -13.03
C ALA A 62 -6.54 11.74 -13.25
N TYR A 63 -6.75 11.07 -14.39
CA TYR A 63 -5.98 9.92 -14.84
C TYR A 63 -5.19 10.32 -16.10
N TYR A 64 -4.17 9.54 -16.47
CA TYR A 64 -3.19 9.94 -17.51
C TYR A 64 -2.57 11.32 -17.28
N THR A 65 -2.46 11.74 -16.02
CA THR A 65 -1.83 13.00 -15.63
C THR A 65 -0.54 12.69 -14.89
N GLU A 66 0.60 13.12 -15.41
CA GLU A 66 1.90 12.94 -14.78
C GLU A 66 2.34 14.21 -14.06
N VAL A 67 3.09 14.06 -12.96
CA VAL A 67 3.73 15.19 -12.27
C VAL A 67 5.14 15.36 -12.82
N VAL A 68 5.41 16.49 -13.47
CA VAL A 68 6.70 16.78 -14.09
C VAL A 68 7.64 17.50 -13.11
N HIS A 69 7.11 18.51 -12.41
CA HIS A 69 7.89 19.30 -11.44
C HIS A 69 7.07 19.68 -10.21
N LEU A 70 7.76 19.86 -9.08
CA LEU A 70 7.17 20.36 -7.84
C LEU A 70 7.55 21.83 -7.64
N LEU A 71 6.54 22.67 -7.44
CA LEU A 71 6.71 24.10 -7.22
C LEU A 71 6.77 24.39 -5.72
N LYS A 72 7.86 25.02 -5.28
CA LYS A 72 8.13 25.35 -3.89
C LYS A 72 8.03 26.86 -3.65
N ARG A 73 7.57 27.24 -2.47
CA ARG A 73 7.60 28.63 -1.99
C ARG A 73 8.20 28.66 -0.59
N ALA A 74 8.95 29.72 -0.30
CA ALA A 74 9.45 29.98 1.04
C ALA A 74 8.29 30.25 2.00
N GLY A 75 8.23 29.51 3.11
CA GLY A 75 7.25 29.74 4.15
C GLY A 75 7.48 31.09 4.85
N PRO A 76 6.44 31.91 5.07
CA PRO A 76 6.57 33.28 5.58
C PRO A 76 7.18 33.40 6.98
N GLN A 77 7.24 32.30 7.76
CA GLN A 77 7.73 32.30 9.15
C GLN A 77 9.04 31.53 9.37
N THR A 78 9.43 30.64 8.46
CA THR A 78 10.55 29.70 8.70
C THR A 78 11.63 29.74 7.62
N GLY A 79 11.40 30.44 6.51
CA GLY A 79 12.32 30.46 5.36
C GLY A 79 12.49 29.10 4.66
N LYS A 80 11.90 28.02 5.19
CA LYS A 80 11.95 26.69 4.60
C LYS A 80 11.08 26.65 3.34
N GLN A 81 11.64 26.06 2.29
CA GLN A 81 10.92 25.79 1.05
C GLN A 81 9.85 24.72 1.32
N ARG A 82 8.60 25.04 1.02
CA ARG A 82 7.46 24.12 1.11
C ARG A 82 6.86 23.91 -0.27
N VAL A 83 6.49 22.68 -0.59
CA VAL A 83 5.76 22.37 -1.83
C VAL A 83 4.36 22.98 -1.75
N CYS A 84 4.00 23.77 -2.76
CA CYS A 84 2.75 24.54 -2.81
C CYS A 84 1.91 24.20 -4.04
N ALA A 85 2.56 23.67 -5.08
CA ALA A 85 1.90 23.26 -6.31
C ALA A 85 2.70 22.16 -7.02
N ALA A 86 2.02 21.46 -7.92
CA ALA A 86 2.62 20.51 -8.84
C ALA A 86 2.36 20.97 -10.27
N HIS A 87 3.40 20.95 -11.11
CA HIS A 87 3.28 21.11 -12.54
C HIS A 87 2.99 19.75 -13.15
N CYS A 88 1.79 19.62 -13.73
CA CYS A 88 1.28 18.37 -14.26
C CYS A 88 1.16 18.43 -15.79
N GLY A 89 1.37 17.29 -16.44
CA GLY A 89 1.14 17.10 -17.87
C GLY A 89 0.02 16.09 -18.10
N ASP A 90 -0.94 16.44 -18.94
CA ASP A 90 -1.91 15.49 -19.49
C ASP A 90 -1.27 14.72 -20.65
N LEU A 91 -1.17 13.41 -20.52
CA LEU A 91 -0.57 12.52 -21.51
C LEU A 91 -1.48 12.25 -22.71
N ILE A 92 -2.79 12.50 -22.61
CA ILE A 92 -3.73 12.34 -23.72
C ILE A 92 -3.66 13.57 -24.64
N THR A 93 -3.76 14.76 -24.06
CA THR A 93 -3.81 16.01 -24.84
C THR A 93 -2.45 16.67 -25.03
N GLY A 94 -1.45 16.31 -24.23
CA GLY A 94 -0.14 16.95 -24.18
C GLY A 94 -0.12 18.31 -23.47
N GLN A 95 -1.25 18.76 -22.91
CA GLN A 95 -1.33 20.04 -22.22
C GLN A 95 -0.66 19.98 -20.85
N LYS A 96 -0.05 21.09 -20.44
CA LYS A 96 0.58 21.23 -19.13
C LYS A 96 -0.14 22.27 -18.30
N PHE A 97 -0.34 22.00 -17.02
CA PHE A 97 -1.08 22.86 -16.12
C PHE A 97 -0.56 22.75 -14.68
N ASP A 98 -0.82 23.78 -13.89
CA ASP A 98 -0.39 23.84 -12.49
C ASP A 98 -1.55 23.53 -11.53
N VAL A 99 -1.31 22.60 -10.60
CA VAL A 99 -2.25 22.25 -9.53
C VAL A 99 -1.74 22.81 -8.22
N ARG A 100 -2.43 23.79 -7.66
CA ARG A 100 -2.10 24.39 -6.35
C ARG A 100 -2.74 23.58 -5.22
N ALA A 101 -1.96 23.24 -4.20
CA ALA A 101 -2.42 22.47 -3.05
C ALA A 101 -1.79 22.98 -1.75
N LYS A 102 -2.52 22.83 -0.64
CA LYS A 102 -1.99 23.15 0.70
C LYS A 102 -1.07 22.05 1.24
N CYS A 103 -1.34 20.81 0.83
CA CYS A 103 -0.60 19.62 1.22
C CYS A 103 -0.46 18.73 -0.02
N VAL A 104 0.71 18.11 -0.16
CA VAL A 104 1.00 17.15 -1.22
C VAL A 104 1.45 15.85 -0.56
N ILE A 105 0.80 14.74 -0.93
CA ILE A 105 1.12 13.41 -0.42
C ILE A 105 1.72 12.60 -1.57
N ASN A 106 2.90 12.03 -1.36
CA ASN A 106 3.50 11.10 -2.32
C ASN A 106 2.99 9.68 -2.04
N ALA A 107 2.15 9.15 -2.94
CA ALA A 107 1.61 7.80 -2.89
C ALA A 107 1.85 7.05 -4.21
N THR A 108 3.05 7.18 -4.79
CA THR A 108 3.39 6.68 -6.14
C THR A 108 3.97 5.26 -6.16
N GLY A 109 3.90 4.52 -5.05
CA GLY A 109 4.33 3.12 -4.99
C GLY A 109 5.82 2.95 -5.32
N PRO A 110 6.21 2.09 -6.29
CA PRO A 110 7.62 1.87 -6.62
C PRO A 110 8.31 3.13 -7.18
N PHE A 111 7.55 4.10 -7.69
CA PHE A 111 8.07 5.36 -8.24
C PHE A 111 8.28 6.44 -7.16
N THR A 112 8.10 6.10 -5.88
CA THR A 112 8.25 7.04 -4.75
C THR A 112 9.58 7.77 -4.77
N ASP A 113 10.68 7.06 -5.06
CA ASP A 113 12.02 7.65 -5.07
C ASP A 113 12.25 8.60 -6.25
N GLU A 114 11.61 8.36 -7.39
CA GLU A 114 11.68 9.25 -8.54
C GLU A 114 11.06 10.61 -8.21
N LEU A 115 9.86 10.60 -7.61
CA LEU A 115 9.21 11.85 -7.19
C LEU A 115 9.99 12.57 -6.07
N ARG A 116 10.64 11.81 -5.18
CA ARG A 116 11.52 12.39 -4.14
C ARG A 116 12.77 13.05 -4.74
N LYS A 117 13.32 12.51 -5.82
CA LYS A 117 14.45 13.13 -6.54
C LYS A 117 14.05 14.36 -7.33
N ILE A 118 12.81 14.43 -7.82
CA ILE A 118 12.22 15.65 -8.38
C ILE A 118 12.17 16.76 -7.31
N ASP A 119 11.90 16.40 -6.05
CA ASP A 119 11.89 17.35 -4.93
C ASP A 119 13.32 17.76 -4.49
N ASP A 120 14.17 16.78 -4.22
CA ASP A 120 15.57 16.96 -3.83
C ASP A 120 16.42 15.81 -4.41
N GLN A 121 17.30 16.15 -5.36
CA GLN A 121 18.17 15.21 -6.04
C GLN A 121 19.13 14.46 -5.09
N LYS A 122 19.41 15.01 -3.91
CA LYS A 122 20.29 14.37 -2.91
C LYS A 122 19.56 13.36 -2.02
N SER A 123 18.26 13.19 -2.21
CA SER A 123 17.48 12.22 -1.46
C SER A 123 18.00 10.80 -1.67
N PRO A 124 18.36 10.05 -0.61
CA PRO A 124 18.71 8.66 -0.75
C PRO A 124 17.48 7.84 -1.17
N ASN A 125 17.71 6.78 -1.94
CA ASN A 125 16.67 5.82 -2.29
C ASN A 125 16.19 5.11 -1.03
N ILE A 126 14.87 4.94 -0.90
CA ILE A 126 14.25 4.17 0.18
C ILE A 126 13.46 2.96 -0.33
N CYS A 127 13.06 2.98 -1.60
CA CYS A 127 12.24 1.94 -2.19
C CYS A 127 13.13 0.82 -2.74
N GLN A 128 12.78 -0.43 -2.41
CA GLN A 128 13.41 -1.63 -2.97
C GLN A 128 12.35 -2.45 -3.71
N PRO A 129 12.18 -2.26 -5.03
CA PRO A 129 11.16 -2.96 -5.79
C PRO A 129 11.54 -4.44 -6.01
N GLY A 130 10.57 -5.33 -5.77
CA GLY A 130 10.66 -6.75 -6.13
C GLY A 130 9.78 -7.08 -7.33
N ALA A 131 10.18 -8.07 -8.13
CA ALA A 131 9.43 -8.52 -9.30
C ALA A 131 8.90 -9.95 -9.10
N GLY A 132 7.68 -10.19 -9.57
CA GLY A 132 7.04 -11.51 -9.58
C GLY A 132 6.16 -11.66 -10.82
N VAL A 133 5.97 -12.90 -11.27
CA VAL A 133 5.16 -13.22 -12.46
C VAL A 133 4.12 -14.27 -12.09
N LEU A 134 2.88 -14.06 -12.57
CA LEU A 134 1.79 -15.02 -12.45
C LEU A 134 1.49 -15.60 -13.84
N THR A 135 1.53 -16.92 -13.97
CA THR A 135 1.19 -17.63 -15.21
C THR A 135 -0.17 -18.30 -15.07
N VAL A 136 -1.05 -18.08 -16.04
CA VAL A 136 -2.37 -18.72 -16.09
C VAL A 136 -2.32 -19.89 -17.07
N LEU A 137 -2.67 -21.08 -16.59
CA LEU A 137 -2.80 -22.28 -17.41
C LEU A 137 -4.29 -22.55 -17.72
N PRO A 138 -4.61 -23.07 -18.90
CA PRO A 138 -5.97 -23.43 -19.22
C PRO A 138 -6.42 -24.66 -18.42
N GLY A 139 -7.70 -24.68 -18.03
CA GLY A 139 -8.26 -25.72 -17.15
C GLY A 139 -8.47 -27.09 -17.79
N TYR A 140 -8.11 -27.29 -19.06
CA TYR A 140 -8.27 -28.57 -19.77
C TYR A 140 -7.09 -29.53 -19.62
N HIS A 141 -6.05 -29.14 -18.87
CA HIS A 141 -4.99 -30.04 -18.43
C HIS A 141 -5.33 -30.55 -17.03
N ARG A 142 -6.13 -31.61 -16.95
CA ARG A 142 -6.31 -32.42 -15.73
C ARG A 142 -5.86 -33.84 -16.00
#